data_AF-A0A0P9EK33-F1
#
_entry.id   AF-A0A0P9EK33-F1
#
_cell.length_a   1.000
_cell.length_b   1.000
_cell.length_c   1.000
_cell.angle_alpha   90.00
_cell.angle_beta   90.00
_cell.angle_gamma   90.00
#
_symmetry.space_group_name_H-M   'P 1'
#
loop_
_entity.id
_entity.type
_entity.pdbx_description
1 polymer ?
#
loop_
_entity_poly.entity_id
_entity_poly.type
_entity_poly.pdbx_seq_one_letter_code
_entity_poly.pdbx_strand_id
1 'polypeptide(L)'
;MKIKLSRKVLDHIISRHPEVKAYRDKIVETVQNPDMIIEGVRGELKALKFYPTLRIGPKYLVIVHRELHEEKVIITAYFTSNVAKVKGEVIWKK
;
A
#
# COMPACT_ATOMS: atom_id res chain seq x y z
N MET A 1 -14.43 -0.81 -9.89
CA MET A 1 -13.33 -0.20 -9.11
C MET A 1 -12.05 -0.23 -9.94
N LYS A 2 -11.46 0.93 -10.22
CA LYS A 2 -10.27 1.06 -11.08
C LYS A 2 -9.06 1.48 -10.25
N ILE A 3 -7.92 0.82 -10.41
CA ILE A 3 -6.68 1.16 -9.71
C ILE A 3 -5.73 1.84 -10.69
N LYS A 4 -5.26 3.03 -10.35
CA LYS A 4 -4.39 3.85 -11.19
C LYS A 4 -2.99 3.90 -10.58
N LEU A 5 -2.08 3.16 -11.22
CA LEU A 5 -0.64 3.17 -10.92
C LEU A 5 0.13 3.58 -12.17
N SER A 6 0.56 4.84 -12.23
CA SER A 6 1.34 5.32 -13.39
C SER A 6 2.78 4.83 -13.32
N ARG A 7 3.44 4.71 -14.49
CA ARG A 7 4.87 4.35 -14.56
C ARG A 7 5.75 5.33 -13.78
N LYS A 8 5.47 6.64 -13.85
CA LYS A 8 6.20 7.67 -13.08
C LYS A 8 6.09 7.44 -11.57
N VAL A 9 4.89 7.11 -11.07
CA VAL A 9 4.69 6.80 -9.64
C VAL A 9 5.39 5.50 -9.28
N LEU A 10 5.29 4.48 -10.12
CA LEU A 10 5.97 3.19 -9.89
C LEU A 10 7.49 3.35 -9.84
N ASP A 11 8.08 4.10 -10.76
CA ASP A 11 9.52 4.39 -10.78
C ASP A 11 9.94 5.19 -9.53
N HIS A 12 9.10 6.15 -9.10
CA HIS A 12 9.32 6.89 -7.86
C HIS A 12 9.27 6.01 -6.61
N ILE A 13 8.29 5.11 -6.53
CA ILE A 13 8.17 4.11 -5.46
C ILE A 13 9.43 3.24 -5.43
N ILE A 14 9.85 2.71 -6.57
CA ILE A 14 11.03 1.82 -6.65
C ILE A 14 12.31 2.57 -6.29
N SER A 15 12.44 3.83 -6.68
CA SER A 15 13.61 4.64 -6.32
C SER A 15 13.73 4.85 -4.82
N ARG A 16 12.61 4.93 -4.08
CA ARG A 16 12.60 5.12 -2.62
C ARG A 16 12.53 3.82 -1.83
N HIS A 17 11.92 2.80 -2.42
CA HIS A 17 11.69 1.48 -1.85
C HIS A 17 12.07 0.39 -2.87
N PRO A 18 13.38 0.18 -3.11
CA PRO A 18 13.85 -0.78 -4.12
C PRO A 18 13.32 -2.20 -3.91
N GLU A 19 13.05 -2.59 -2.66
CA GLU A 19 12.49 -3.87 -2.29
C GLU A 19 11.11 -4.13 -2.91
N VAL A 20 10.33 -3.08 -3.19
CA VAL A 20 8.99 -3.17 -3.80
C VAL A 20 9.06 -3.60 -5.27
N LYS A 21 10.21 -3.42 -5.94
CA LYS A 21 10.39 -3.76 -7.35
C LYS A 21 10.05 -5.21 -7.67
N ALA A 22 10.34 -6.14 -6.76
CA ALA A 22 10.07 -7.57 -6.93
C ALA A 22 8.61 -7.97 -6.62
N TYR A 23 7.80 -7.04 -6.10
CA TYR A 23 6.46 -7.31 -5.59
C TYR A 23 5.41 -6.33 -6.15
N ARG A 24 5.61 -5.86 -7.39
CA ARG A 24 4.72 -4.89 -8.04
C ARG A 24 3.28 -5.40 -8.12
N ASP A 25 3.12 -6.69 -8.43
CA ASP A 25 1.79 -7.32 -8.54
C ASP A 25 1.04 -7.31 -7.21
N LYS A 26 1.78 -7.35 -6.09
CA LYS A 26 1.21 -7.26 -4.73
C LYS A 26 0.64 -5.90 -4.39
N ILE A 27 1.03 -4.83 -5.11
CA ILE A 27 0.46 -3.49 -4.90
C ILE A 27 -1.04 -3.52 -5.19
N VAL A 28 -1.42 -4.05 -6.37
CA VAL A 28 -2.82 -4.13 -6.78
C VAL A 28 -3.59 -5.08 -5.87
N GLU A 29 -3.01 -6.24 -5.57
CA GLU A 29 -3.59 -7.24 -4.65
C GLU A 29 -3.94 -6.62 -3.29
N THR A 30 -3.02 -5.84 -2.72
CA THR A 30 -3.16 -5.23 -1.39
C THR A 30 -4.29 -4.20 -1.34
N VAL A 31 -4.49 -3.46 -2.43
CA VAL A 31 -5.54 -2.44 -2.55
C VAL A 31 -6.92 -3.06 -2.76
N GLN A 32 -6.98 -4.22 -3.43
CA GLN A 32 -8.23 -4.94 -3.69
C GLN A 32 -8.69 -5.76 -2.49
N ASN A 33 -7.75 -6.38 -1.77
CA ASN A 33 -8.05 -7.27 -0.66
C ASN A 33 -7.11 -6.99 0.53
N PRO A 34 -7.24 -5.81 1.17
CA PRO A 34 -6.46 -5.47 2.36
C PRO A 34 -6.91 -6.29 3.57
N ASP A 35 -6.01 -6.45 4.54
CA ASP A 35 -6.34 -6.96 5.88
C ASP A 35 -6.74 -5.80 6.83
N MET A 36 -6.30 -4.58 6.51
CA MET A 36 -6.56 -3.39 7.31
C MET A 36 -6.53 -2.14 6.43
N ILE A 37 -7.38 -1.17 6.76
CA ILE A 37 -7.37 0.16 6.17
C ILE A 37 -7.17 1.19 7.27
N ILE A 38 -6.16 2.03 7.10
CA ILE A 38 -5.85 3.14 7.99
C ILE A 38 -6.11 4.45 7.23
N GLU A 39 -6.94 5.32 7.80
CA GLU A 39 -7.16 6.67 7.29
C GLU A 39 -6.07 7.62 7.80
N GLY A 40 -5.48 8.37 6.88
CA GLY A 40 -4.52 9.42 7.17
C GLY A 40 -5.15 10.79 7.33
N VAL A 41 -4.36 11.73 7.86
CA VAL A 41 -4.84 13.06 8.26
C VAL A 41 -5.30 13.91 7.07
N ARG A 42 -4.83 13.63 5.84
CA ARG A 42 -5.14 14.42 4.64
C ARG A 42 -6.04 13.67 3.66
N GLY A 43 -6.88 12.77 4.18
CA GLY A 43 -7.81 11.95 3.41
C GLY A 43 -7.15 10.90 2.54
N GLU A 44 -5.86 10.58 2.77
CA GLU A 44 -5.24 9.41 2.15
C GLU A 44 -5.58 8.12 2.91
N LEU A 45 -5.90 7.07 2.17
CA LEU A 45 -6.12 5.74 2.72
C LEU A 45 -4.84 4.92 2.60
N LYS A 46 -4.59 4.10 3.62
CA LYS A 46 -3.47 3.18 3.67
C LYS A 46 -4.03 1.77 3.74
N ALA A 47 -3.98 1.07 2.63
CA ALA A 47 -4.33 -0.34 2.54
C ALA A 47 -3.12 -1.17 2.98
N LEU A 48 -3.31 -2.00 3.99
CA LEU A 48 -2.27 -2.87 4.53
C LEU A 48 -2.63 -4.33 4.29
N LYS A 49 -1.65 -5.11 3.86
CA LYS A 49 -1.77 -6.57 3.78
C LYS A 49 -0.53 -7.25 4.31
N PHE A 50 -0.71 -8.25 5.15
CA PHE A 50 0.39 -9.07 5.67
C PHE A 50 0.75 -10.16 4.67
N TYR A 51 2.04 -10.24 4.35
CA TYR A 51 2.57 -11.32 3.52
C TYR A 51 3.55 -12.15 4.33
N PRO A 52 3.17 -13.38 4.74
CA PRO A 52 4.03 -14.23 5.55
C PRO A 52 5.22 -14.81 4.75
N THR A 53 5.05 -14.99 3.44
CA THR A 53 6.00 -15.70 2.56
C THR A 53 6.58 -14.77 1.49
N LEU A 54 7.37 -13.79 1.90
CA LEU A 54 8.19 -12.96 1.01
C LEU A 54 9.66 -13.36 1.09
N ARG A 55 10.44 -13.12 0.02
CA ARG A 55 11.90 -13.35 0.05
C ARG A 55 12.63 -12.45 1.07
N ILE A 56 12.02 -11.33 1.43
CA ILE A 56 12.54 -10.36 2.41
C ILE A 56 12.01 -10.60 3.84
N GLY A 57 11.41 -11.77 4.07
CA GLY A 57 10.77 -12.14 5.34
C GLY A 57 9.34 -11.61 5.49
N PRO A 58 8.62 -12.07 6.52
CA PRO A 58 7.22 -11.71 6.77
C PRO A 58 7.07 -10.22 7.08
N LYS A 59 6.28 -9.51 6.26
CA LYS A 59 6.08 -8.06 6.39
C LYS A 59 4.69 -7.65 5.93
N TYR A 60 4.25 -6.49 6.39
CA TYR A 60 3.12 -5.78 5.82
C TYR A 60 3.57 -5.00 4.60
N LEU A 61 2.83 -5.10 3.50
CA LEU A 61 2.89 -4.13 2.42
C LEU A 61 1.86 -3.04 2.69
N VAL A 62 2.31 -1.79 2.73
CA VAL A 62 1.48 -0.61 2.93
C VAL A 62 1.33 0.11 1.60
N ILE A 63 0.11 0.27 1.13
CA ILE A 63 -0.20 1.03 -0.09
C ILE A 63 -0.97 2.28 0.30
N VAL A 64 -0.35 3.44 0.08
CA VAL A 64 -1.00 4.73 0.30
C VAL A 64 -1.66 5.14 -1.01
N HIS A 65 -2.97 5.34 -0.97
CA HIS A 65 -3.75 5.78 -2.11
C HIS A 65 -4.77 6.86 -1.72
N ARG A 66 -5.28 7.55 -2.73
CA ARG A 66 -6.47 8.41 -2.59
C ARG A 66 -7.56 7.88 -3.50
N GLU A 67 -8.79 8.07 -3.07
CA GLU A 67 -9.96 7.76 -3.88
C GLU A 67 -10.41 9.05 -4.55
N LEU A 68 -10.45 9.05 -5.88
CA LEU A 68 -10.91 10.16 -6.70
C LEU A 68 -12.03 9.61 -7.59
N HIS A 69 -13.26 9.99 -7.29
CA HIS A 69 -14.47 9.38 -7.88
C HIS A 69 -14.47 7.86 -7.66
N GLU A 70 -14.24 7.07 -8.70
CA GLU A 70 -14.21 5.60 -8.67
C GLU A 70 -12.81 5.02 -8.92
N GLU A 71 -11.79 5.88 -8.93
CA GLU A 71 -10.39 5.51 -9.13
C GLU A 71 -9.59 5.56 -7.83
N LYS A 72 -8.91 4.47 -7.51
CA LYS A 72 -7.89 4.43 -6.44
C LYS A 72 -6.55 4.82 -7.04
N VAL A 73 -6.09 6.03 -6.76
CA VAL A 73 -4.82 6.56 -7.25
C VAL A 73 -3.71 6.27 -6.26
N ILE A 74 -2.77 5.42 -6.64
CA ILE A 74 -1.63 5.05 -5.79
C ILE A 74 -0.67 6.23 -5.68
N ILE A 75 -0.25 6.54 -4.45
CA ILE A 75 0.70 7.61 -4.14
C ILE A 75 2.07 7.02 -3.81
N THR A 76 2.12 6.03 -2.91
CA THR A 76 3.35 5.31 -2.57
C THR A 76 3.06 3.89 -2.07
N ALA A 77 4.09 3.05 -2.04
CA ALA A 77 4.06 1.70 -1.51
C ALA A 77 5.38 1.39 -0.79
N TYR A 78 5.31 0.72 0.36
CA TYR A 78 6.50 0.32 1.12
C TYR A 78 6.20 -0.84 2.05
N PHE A 79 7.24 -1.56 2.50
CA PHE A 79 7.10 -2.61 3.50
C PHE A 79 7.35 -2.09 4.91
N THR A 80 6.63 -2.64 5.88
CA THR A 80 6.89 -2.45 7.31
C THR A 80 6.75 -3.76 8.07
N SER A 81 7.58 -3.97 9.08
CA SER A 81 7.41 -5.07 10.04
C SER A 81 6.57 -4.65 11.26
N ASN A 82 6.24 -3.37 11.38
CA ASN A 82 5.49 -2.83 12.52
C ASN A 82 4.36 -1.91 12.05
N VAL A 83 3.12 -2.36 12.24
CA VAL A 83 1.90 -1.63 11.86
C VAL A 83 1.71 -0.38 12.72
N ALA A 84 2.16 -0.37 13.98
CA ALA A 84 2.04 0.80 14.86
C ALA A 84 2.86 2.02 14.38
N LYS A 85 3.82 1.81 13.46
CA LYS A 85 4.55 2.91 12.80
C LYS A 85 3.73 3.58 11.68
N VAL A 86 2.64 2.96 11.24
CA VAL A 86 1.77 3.51 10.20
C VAL A 86 0.82 4.50 10.84
N LYS A 87 1.09 5.79 10.61
CA LYS A 87 0.30 6.89 11.19
C LYS A 87 -1.11 6.93 10.61
N GLY A 88 -2.10 7.20 11.45
CA GLY A 88 -3.50 7.37 11.08
C GLY A 88 -4.43 6.63 12.04
N GLU A 89 -5.72 6.64 11.72
CA GLU A 89 -6.76 5.92 12.46
C GLU A 89 -7.15 4.65 11.70
N VAL A 90 -7.29 3.53 12.41
CA VAL A 90 -7.78 2.28 11.80
C VAL A 90 -9.29 2.41 11.59
N ILE A 91 -9.71 2.55 10.33
CA ILE A 91 -11.13 2.67 9.99
C ILE A 91 -11.77 1.33 9.63
N TRP A 92 -10.95 0.34 9.26
CA TRP A 92 -11.43 -1.01 8.95
C TRP A 92 -10.33 -2.05 9.18
N LYS A 93 -10.72 -3.23 9.64
CA LYS A 93 -9.85 -4.38 9.83
C LYS A 93 -10.64 -5.67 9.63
N LYS A 94 -10.03 -6.65 8.99
CA LYS A 94 -10.57 -8.00 8.81
C LYS A 94 -10.43 -8.86 10.07
#